data_AF-A0A1Q4YKA1-F1
#
_entry.id   AF-A0A1Q4YKA1-F1
#
_cell.length_a   1.000
_cell.length_b   1.000
_cell.length_c   1.000
_cell.angle_alpha   90.00
_cell.angle_beta   90.00
_cell.angle_gamma   90.00
#
_symmetry.space_group_name_H-M   'P 1'
#
loop_
_entity.id
_entity.type
_entity.pdbx_description
1 polymer ?
#
loop_
_entity_poly.entity_id
_entity_poly.type
_entity_poly.pdbx_seq_one_letter_code
_entity_poly.pdbx_strand_id
1 'polypeptide(L)'
;MIEVLVTCNGRDRYPAWIDPDDQKEGHVRPWFDLDTVRRIADDAGEEVEKYGHGSVDTVHVLEGDVCGEKHAVVLVIVWMDLGGERHQEAVRIVEPNSESRYDIGGHDWQWYALDYWMRPLIPYPRFEDRPRIPRQGTV
;
A
#
# COMPACT_ATOMS: atom_id res chain seq x y z
N MET A 1 3.98 -14.21 0.65
CA MET A 1 3.58 -13.01 1.42
C MET A 1 4.19 -13.06 2.81
N ILE A 2 4.63 -11.92 3.32
CA ILE A 2 5.04 -11.73 4.72
C ILE A 2 4.37 -10.47 5.28
N GLU A 3 4.13 -10.45 6.59
CA GLU A 3 3.58 -9.28 7.27
C GLU A 3 4.69 -8.33 7.74
N VAL A 4 4.58 -7.05 7.39
CA VAL A 4 5.51 -6.00 7.77
C VAL A 4 4.77 -4.68 7.99
N LEU A 5 5.42 -3.71 8.62
CA LEU A 5 4.96 -2.32 8.56
C LEU A 5 5.50 -1.65 7.29
N VAL A 6 4.67 -0.86 6.62
CA VAL A 6 5.05 -0.04 5.46
C VAL A 6 4.75 1.44 5.67
N THR A 7 5.46 2.30 4.95
CA THR A 7 5.23 3.75 4.89
C THR A 7 5.48 4.29 3.48
N CYS A 8 4.73 5.30 3.02
CA CYS A 8 5.00 6.03 1.78
C CYS A 8 5.41 7.49 2.01
N ASN A 9 5.26 8.00 3.23
CA ASN A 9 5.53 9.40 3.58
C ASN A 9 6.54 9.56 4.75
N GLY A 10 7.09 8.45 5.25
CA GLY A 10 8.08 8.42 6.33
C GLY A 10 7.52 8.70 7.73
N ARG A 11 6.25 9.06 7.84
CA ARG A 11 5.56 9.38 9.10
C ARG A 11 4.59 8.28 9.50
N ASP A 12 3.65 7.97 8.62
CA ASP A 12 2.53 7.08 8.90
C ASP A 12 2.91 5.64 8.55
N ARG A 13 2.40 4.68 9.34
CA ARG A 13 2.87 3.29 9.31
C ARG A 13 1.69 2.34 9.30
N TYR A 14 1.70 1.42 8.33
CA TYR A 14 0.56 0.54 8.08
C TYR A 14 0.98 -0.92 8.08
N PRO A 15 0.28 -1.81 8.81
CA PRO A 15 0.50 -3.24 8.66
C PRO A 15 0.06 -3.66 7.26
N ALA A 16 0.89 -4.43 6.57
CA ALA A 16 0.61 -4.90 5.23
C ALA A 16 1.23 -6.27 5.01
N TRP A 17 0.65 -7.00 4.07
CA TRP A 17 1.33 -8.14 3.47
C TRP A 17 2.09 -7.69 2.24
N ILE A 18 3.33 -8.14 2.11
CA ILE A 18 4.16 -7.90 0.93
C ILE A 18 4.63 -9.23 0.34
N ASP A 19 4.78 -9.25 -0.98
CA ASP A 19 5.62 -10.24 -1.64
C ASP A 19 7.03 -9.66 -1.76
N PRO A 20 8.05 -10.23 -1.08
CA PRO A 20 9.44 -9.79 -1.22
C PRO A 20 9.95 -9.77 -2.66
N ASP A 21 9.35 -10.52 -3.59
CA ASP A 21 9.80 -10.57 -4.98
C ASP A 21 9.02 -9.59 -5.88
N ASP A 22 7.85 -9.08 -5.44
CA ASP A 22 7.07 -8.04 -6.15
C ASP A 22 7.56 -6.64 -5.71
N GLN A 23 8.71 -6.25 -6.26
CA GLN A 23 9.32 -4.95 -6.00
C GLN A 23 9.61 -4.18 -7.29
N LYS A 24 9.52 -2.85 -7.22
CA LYS A 24 9.97 -1.93 -8.27
C LYS A 24 10.92 -0.90 -7.68
N GLU A 25 12.16 -0.86 -8.17
CA GLU A 25 13.19 0.10 -7.73
C GLU A 25 13.46 0.10 -6.21
N GLY A 26 13.23 -1.04 -5.55
CA GLY A 26 13.40 -1.21 -4.10
C GLY A 26 12.17 -0.83 -3.26
N HIS A 27 11.10 -0.34 -3.90
CA HIS A 27 9.78 -0.17 -3.30
C HIS A 27 8.99 -1.48 -3.36
N VAL A 28 8.20 -1.72 -2.32
CA VAL A 28 7.36 -2.93 -2.20
C VAL A 28 5.94 -2.65 -2.69
N ARG A 29 5.20 -3.69 -3.09
CA ARG A 29 3.75 -3.60 -3.30
C ARG A 29 2.98 -4.17 -2.09
N PRO A 30 2.44 -3.32 -1.20
CA PRO A 30 1.69 -3.78 -0.03
C PRO A 30 0.25 -4.16 -0.35
N TRP A 31 -0.25 -5.12 0.43
CA TRP A 31 -1.63 -5.58 0.44
C TRP A 31 -2.23 -5.38 1.84
N PHE A 32 -3.20 -4.48 1.92
CA PHE A 32 -3.80 -4.00 3.17
C PHE A 32 -5.15 -4.65 3.44
N ASP A 33 -5.48 -4.94 4.70
CA ASP A 33 -6.87 -5.24 5.06
C ASP A 33 -7.73 -3.97 5.02
N LEU A 34 -9.06 -4.15 5.01
CA LEU A 34 -10.01 -3.04 4.87
C LEU A 34 -9.90 -2.01 6.00
N ASP A 35 -9.61 -2.44 7.24
CA ASP A 35 -9.41 -1.53 8.37
C ASP A 35 -8.19 -0.63 8.16
N THR A 36 -7.11 -1.19 7.63
CA THR A 36 -5.92 -0.42 7.28
C THR A 36 -6.18 0.51 6.11
N VAL A 37 -6.98 0.10 5.12
CA VAL A 37 -7.39 0.99 4.00
C VAL A 37 -8.21 2.17 4.51
N ARG A 38 -9.14 1.96 5.45
CA ARG A 38 -9.91 3.05 6.07
C ARG A 38 -8.98 4.07 6.74
N ARG A 39 -7.96 3.59 7.47
CA ARG A 39 -6.98 4.49 8.08
C ARG A 39 -6.15 5.26 7.04
N ILE A 40 -5.71 4.60 5.97
CA ILE A 40 -5.01 5.28 4.86
C ILE A 40 -5.92 6.35 4.24
N ALA A 41 -7.22 6.08 4.09
CA ALA A 41 -8.19 7.04 3.58
C ALA A 41 -8.34 8.27 4.48
N ASP A 42 -8.46 8.06 5.79
CA ASP A 42 -8.52 9.16 6.77
C ASP A 42 -7.23 9.99 6.73
N ASP A 43 -6.06 9.34 6.82
CA ASP A 43 -4.75 9.99 6.82
C ASP A 43 -4.49 10.77 5.51
N ALA A 44 -4.89 10.22 4.36
CA ALA A 44 -4.79 10.90 3.05
C ALA A 44 -5.76 12.10 2.95
N GLY A 45 -6.93 11.99 3.56
CA GLY A 45 -7.89 13.09 3.67
C GLY A 45 -7.31 14.28 4.44
N GLU A 46 -6.72 14.02 5.60
CA GLU A 46 -6.05 15.05 6.42
C GLU A 46 -4.88 15.72 5.66
N GLU A 47 -4.08 14.93 4.93
CA GLU A 47 -2.98 15.45 4.13
C GLU A 47 -3.47 16.34 2.97
N VAL A 48 -4.59 16.00 2.33
CA VAL A 48 -5.21 16.84 1.31
C VAL A 48 -5.72 18.15 1.89
N GLU A 49 -6.31 18.16 3.08
CA GLU A 49 -6.73 19.41 3.73
C GLU A 49 -5.54 20.34 3.98
N LYS A 50 -4.36 19.76 4.26
CA LYS A 50 -3.14 20.50 4.57
C LYS A 50 -2.35 20.95 3.34
N TYR A 51 -2.24 20.11 2.33
CA TYR A 51 -1.33 20.30 1.18
C TYR A 51 -2.07 20.49 -0.15
N GLY A 52 -3.38 20.29 -0.17
CA GLY A 52 -4.23 20.40 -1.34
C GLY A 52 -4.15 19.19 -2.27
N HIS A 53 -5.20 19.04 -3.09
CA HIS A 53 -5.34 17.97 -4.09
C HIS A 53 -4.24 17.95 -5.16
N GLY A 54 -3.48 19.03 -5.36
CA GLY A 54 -2.37 19.03 -6.32
C GLY A 54 -1.15 18.22 -5.90
N SER A 55 -1.08 17.79 -4.63
CA SER A 55 0.12 17.17 -4.04
C SER A 55 -0.14 15.79 -3.46
N VAL A 56 -1.40 15.42 -3.22
CA VAL A 56 -1.79 14.22 -2.46
C VAL A 56 -2.98 13.57 -3.14
N ASP A 57 -2.83 12.28 -3.44
CA ASP A 57 -3.91 11.41 -3.91
C ASP A 57 -4.86 11.07 -2.75
N THR A 58 -6.14 10.86 -3.03
CA THR A 58 -7.10 10.46 -1.99
C THR A 58 -7.56 9.02 -2.14
N VAL A 59 -7.84 8.39 -1.00
CA VAL A 59 -8.45 7.06 -0.93
C VAL A 59 -9.84 7.21 -0.33
N HIS A 60 -10.82 6.52 -0.90
CA HIS A 60 -12.21 6.54 -0.41
C HIS A 60 -12.69 5.12 -0.21
N VAL A 61 -13.29 4.86 0.94
CA VAL A 61 -13.96 3.59 1.25
C VAL A 61 -15.46 3.86 1.30
N LEU A 62 -16.19 3.31 0.34
CA LEU A 62 -17.64 3.44 0.24
C LEU A 62 -18.30 2.12 0.66
N GLU A 63 -19.16 2.17 1.66
CA GLU A 63 -19.79 0.98 2.23
C GLU A 63 -21.28 0.96 1.93
N GLY A 64 -21.82 -0.24 1.69
CA GLY A 64 -23.23 -0.44 1.42
C GLY A 64 -23.68 -1.83 1.80
N ASP A 65 -24.99 -1.99 1.95
CA ASP A 65 -25.66 -3.28 2.09
C ASP A 65 -26.41 -3.57 0.80
N VAL A 66 -26.11 -4.70 0.17
CA VAL A 66 -26.79 -5.18 -1.04
C VAL A 66 -27.38 -6.55 -0.72
N CYS A 67 -28.71 -6.62 -0.67
CA CYS A 67 -29.42 -7.86 -0.38
C CYS A 67 -29.03 -8.54 0.96
N GLY A 68 -28.65 -7.76 1.97
CA GLY A 68 -28.23 -8.26 3.29
C GLY A 68 -26.74 -8.61 3.38
N GLU A 69 -25.97 -8.38 2.31
CA GLU A 69 -24.52 -8.55 2.30
C GLU A 69 -23.84 -7.18 2.36
N LYS A 70 -22.88 -7.04 3.28
CA LYS A 70 -22.07 -5.83 3.39
C LYS A 70 -20.99 -5.83 2.31
N HIS A 71 -20.94 -4.75 1.54
CA HIS A 71 -19.93 -4.51 0.52
C HIS A 71 -19.14 -3.24 0.84
N ALA A 72 -17.86 -3.27 0.47
CA ALA A 72 -17.00 -2.09 0.46
C ALA A 72 -16.43 -1.90 -0.95
N VAL A 73 -16.53 -0.69 -1.47
CA VAL A 73 -15.89 -0.25 -2.71
C VAL A 73 -14.76 0.70 -2.33
N VAL A 74 -13.54 0.35 -2.74
CA VAL A 74 -12.35 1.18 -2.49
C VAL A 74 -11.99 1.93 -3.77
N LEU A 75 -11.83 3.24 -3.66
CA LEU A 75 -11.43 4.11 -4.75
C LEU A 75 -10.11 4.80 -4.41
N VAL A 76 -9.23 4.94 -5.40
CA VAL A 76 -8.07 5.83 -5.35
C VAL A 76 -8.26 6.90 -6.41
N ILE A 77 -8.12 8.16 -6.02
CA ILE A 77 -8.20 9.32 -6.92
C ILE A 77 -6.81 9.96 -7.02
N VAL A 78 -6.23 9.89 -8.22
CA VAL A 78 -4.97 10.53 -8.59
C VAL A 78 -5.25 11.89 -9.19
N TRP A 79 -5.21 12.93 -8.35
CA TRP A 79 -5.67 14.26 -8.72
C TRP A 79 -4.81 14.94 -9.78
N MET A 80 -3.51 14.63 -9.80
CA MET A 80 -2.60 15.11 -10.84
C MET A 80 -2.99 14.62 -12.24
N ASP A 81 -3.53 13.40 -12.35
CA ASP A 81 -3.97 12.85 -13.63
C ASP A 81 -5.29 13.47 -14.09
N LEU A 82 -6.16 13.94 -13.16
CA LEU A 82 -7.47 14.51 -13.46
C LEU A 82 -7.39 15.80 -14.28
N GLY A 83 -6.35 16.62 -14.04
CA GLY A 83 -6.11 17.85 -14.80
C GLY A 83 -5.39 17.64 -16.14
N GLY A 84 -5.04 16.39 -16.49
CA GLY A 84 -4.16 16.07 -17.61
C GLY A 84 -4.77 15.14 -18.66
N GLU A 85 -3.91 14.62 -19.52
CA GLU A 85 -4.29 13.70 -20.62
C GLU A 85 -4.79 12.35 -20.10
N ARG A 86 -4.44 11.99 -18.85
CA ARG A 86 -4.82 10.74 -18.17
C ARG A 86 -6.06 10.86 -17.28
N HIS A 87 -6.88 11.89 -17.45
CA HIS A 87 -8.05 12.13 -16.59
C HIS A 87 -9.03 10.95 -16.48
N GLN A 88 -9.11 10.07 -17.48
CA GLN A 88 -9.94 8.86 -17.45
C GLN A 88 -9.39 7.77 -16.53
N GLU A 89 -8.08 7.79 -16.26
CA GLU A 89 -7.37 6.88 -15.36
C GLU A 89 -7.24 7.43 -13.94
N ALA A 90 -7.62 8.71 -13.74
CA ALA A 90 -7.47 9.41 -12.47
C ALA A 90 -8.30 8.78 -11.34
N VAL A 91 -9.36 8.03 -11.65
CA VAL A 91 -10.15 7.30 -10.64
C VAL A 91 -9.98 5.81 -10.88
N ARG A 92 -9.47 5.11 -9.86
CA ARG A 92 -9.26 3.67 -9.88
C ARG A 92 -10.15 3.00 -8.83
N ILE A 93 -10.92 2.01 -9.26
CA ILE A 93 -11.55 1.06 -8.35
C ILE A 93 -10.49 0.03 -7.97
N VAL A 94 -10.21 -0.12 -6.68
CA VAL A 94 -9.24 -1.09 -6.17
C VAL A 94 -9.99 -2.34 -5.73
N GLU A 95 -9.79 -3.42 -6.47
CA GLU A 95 -10.40 -4.71 -6.16
C GLU A 95 -9.57 -5.45 -5.09
N PRO A 96 -10.23 -6.11 -4.13
CA PRO A 96 -9.51 -6.97 -3.21
C PRO A 96 -8.98 -8.23 -3.92
N ASN A 97 -7.86 -8.77 -3.45
CA ASN A 97 -7.41 -10.10 -3.86
C ASN A 97 -8.26 -11.22 -3.24
N SER A 98 -7.89 -12.47 -3.50
CA SER A 98 -8.56 -13.67 -2.95
C SER A 98 -8.54 -13.78 -1.42
N GLU A 99 -7.78 -12.94 -0.73
CA GLU A 99 -7.65 -12.88 0.73
C GLU A 99 -8.29 -11.61 1.31
N SER A 100 -9.12 -10.90 0.52
CA SER A 100 -9.79 -9.68 0.91
C SER A 100 -8.83 -8.53 1.28
N ARG A 101 -7.70 -8.43 0.59
CA ARG A 101 -6.70 -7.36 0.75
C ARG A 101 -6.57 -6.49 -0.47
N TYR A 102 -6.24 -5.21 -0.28
CA TYR A 102 -6.23 -4.16 -1.30
C TYR A 102 -4.82 -3.60 -1.53
N ASP A 103 -4.45 -3.33 -2.78
CA ASP A 103 -3.15 -2.75 -3.15
C ASP A 103 -3.22 -1.23 -3.37
N ILE A 104 -3.33 -0.49 -2.27
CA ILE A 104 -3.49 0.97 -2.31
C ILE A 104 -2.22 1.62 -2.87
N GLY A 105 -2.37 2.35 -3.98
CA GLY A 105 -1.27 3.05 -4.65
C GLY A 105 -0.34 2.14 -5.48
N GLY A 106 -0.48 0.82 -5.40
CA GLY A 106 0.34 -0.14 -6.13
C GLY A 106 1.84 0.15 -6.02
N HIS A 107 2.53 0.18 -7.18
CA HIS A 107 3.93 0.59 -7.30
C HIS A 107 4.09 2.09 -7.62
N ASP A 108 2.98 2.82 -7.82
CA ASP A 108 3.02 4.26 -8.11
C ASP A 108 3.27 5.05 -6.83
N TRP A 109 2.78 4.54 -5.70
CA TRP A 109 3.13 5.03 -4.39
C TRP A 109 4.40 4.34 -3.92
N GLN A 110 5.40 5.15 -3.54
CA GLN A 110 6.73 4.70 -3.14
C GLN A 110 6.72 4.06 -1.74
N TRP A 111 6.06 2.91 -1.60
CA TRP A 111 5.97 2.19 -0.33
C TRP A 111 7.31 1.58 0.08
N TYR A 112 7.68 1.81 1.34
CA TYR A 112 8.86 1.24 1.98
C TYR A 112 8.44 0.30 3.10
N ALA A 113 8.96 -0.93 3.10
CA ALA A 113 8.87 -1.78 4.28
C ALA A 113 9.84 -1.29 5.36
N LEU A 114 9.45 -1.48 6.62
CA LEU A 114 10.21 -1.02 7.78
C LEU A 114 10.88 -2.20 8.50
N ASP A 115 12.09 -1.96 9.01
CA ASP A 115 12.75 -2.88 9.93
C ASP A 115 12.19 -2.77 11.36
N TYR A 116 12.73 -3.58 12.28
CA TYR A 116 12.35 -3.55 13.71
C TYR A 116 12.56 -2.17 14.37
N TRP A 117 13.47 -1.35 13.84
CA TRP A 117 13.77 0.00 14.32
C TRP A 117 12.99 1.09 13.59
N MET A 118 11.97 0.71 12.80
CA MET A 118 11.14 1.60 12.00
C MET A 118 11.92 2.37 10.91
N ARG A 119 13.03 1.80 10.45
CA ARG A 119 13.83 2.36 9.36
C ARG A 119 13.39 1.77 8.03
N PRO A 120 13.23 2.60 6.98
CA PRO A 120 12.97 2.10 5.63
C PRO A 120 14.05 1.13 5.17
N LEU A 121 13.62 -0.03 4.66
CA LEU A 121 14.47 -1.01 4.00
C LEU A 121 14.50 -0.69 2.50
N ILE A 122 15.51 0.06 2.07
CA ILE A 122 15.67 0.53 0.69
C ILE A 122 17.07 0.16 0.17
N PRO A 123 17.18 -0.68 -0.87
CA PRO A 123 16.10 -1.48 -1.46
C PRO A 123 15.60 -2.53 -0.45
N TYR A 124 14.38 -3.03 -0.65
CA TYR A 124 13.88 -4.13 0.18
C TYR A 124 14.67 -5.43 -0.12
N PRO A 125 15.21 -6.14 0.89
CA PRO A 125 16.06 -7.31 0.66
C PRO A 125 15.29 -8.43 -0.05
N ARG A 126 15.86 -8.96 -1.14
CA ARG A 126 15.30 -10.14 -1.80
C ARG A 126 15.62 -11.39 -1.01
N PHE A 127 14.86 -12.46 -1.23
CA PHE A 127 15.11 -13.74 -0.57
C PHE A 127 16.54 -14.25 -0.85
N GLU A 128 17.05 -14.01 -2.07
CA GLU A 128 18.39 -14.37 -2.51
C GLU A 128 19.51 -13.59 -1.79
N ASP A 129 19.20 -12.40 -1.26
CA ASP A 129 20.16 -11.55 -0.55
C ASP A 129 20.35 -11.98 0.91
N ARG A 130 19.49 -12.89 1.41
CA ARG A 130 19.65 -13.44 2.77
C ARG A 130 20.86 -14.36 2.80
N PRO A 131 21.86 -14.13 3.68
CA PRO A 131 22.99 -15.04 3.78
C PRO A 131 22.48 -16.45 4.08
N ARG A 132 22.84 -17.41 3.22
CA ARG A 132 22.57 -18.84 3.46
C ARG A 132 23.30 -19.22 4.74
N ILE A 133 22.59 -19.31 5.86
CA ILE A 133 23.16 -19.84 7.10
C ILE A 133 23.54 -21.29 6.80
N PRO A 134 24.83 -21.67 6.85
CA PRO A 134 25.20 -23.07 6.75
C PRO A 134 24.48 -23.82 7.87
N ARG A 135 23.72 -24.88 7.55
CA ARG A 135 23.14 -25.75 8.57
C ARG A 135 24.28 -26.20 9.49
N GLN A 136 24.30 -25.72 10.73
CA GLN A 136 25.19 -26.27 11.74
C GLN A 136 24.78 -27.72 11.99
N GLY A 137 25.71 -28.66 11.75
CA GLY A 137 25.59 -30.05 12.20
C GLY A 137 25.43 -31.08 11.09
N THR A 138 26.54 -31.47 10.46
CA THR A 138 26.76 -32.89 10.15
C THR A 138 28.26 -33.16 10.28
N VAL A 139 28.68 -33.52 11.50
CA VAL A 139 29.87 -34.33 11.77
C VAL A 139 29.44 -35.35 12.81
#